data_AF-A0AAI9DR51-F1
#
_entry.id   AF-A0AAI9DR51-F1
#
_cell.length_a   1.000
_cell.length_b   1.000
_cell.length_c   1.000
_cell.angle_alpha   90.00
_cell.angle_beta   90.00
_cell.angle_gamma   90.00
#
_symmetry.space_group_name_H-M   'P 1'
#
loop_
_entity.id
_entity.type
_entity.pdbx_description
1 polymer ?
#
loop_
_entity_poly.entity_id
_entity_poly.type
_entity_poly.pdbx_seq_one_letter_code
_entity_poly.pdbx_strand_id
1 'polypeptide(L)'
;MTQPDPIGLEGGLNIYSYAPNPLAWIDPLGLSTCGVKSNNKNTLYHYTDEKGLNGILESKSLNPSLKANNPKYARYGNGQYLSDVLPGSRTNAQLSHDFLGIPFQGKKFENYIAIDTTGLNVVKGREGVFVILNEGPLDITNRIIGFGRN
;
A
#
# COMPACT_ATOMS: atom_id res chain seq x y z
N MET A 1 -13.34 18.97 -49.60
CA MET A 1 -12.47 19.68 -48.64
C MET A 1 -13.18 19.67 -47.30
N THR A 2 -12.82 18.71 -46.47
CA THR A 2 -13.43 18.48 -45.16
C THR A 2 -12.30 18.48 -44.14
N GLN A 3 -12.43 19.39 -43.20
CA GLN A 3 -11.51 19.78 -42.14
C GLN A 3 -11.01 18.59 -41.31
N PRO A 4 -9.71 18.47 -41.00
CA PRO A 4 -9.24 17.55 -39.97
C PRO A 4 -9.54 18.12 -38.57
N ASP A 5 -10.14 17.32 -37.70
CA ASP A 5 -10.33 17.62 -36.28
C ASP A 5 -8.98 17.61 -35.53
N PRO A 6 -8.60 18.69 -34.83
CA PRO A 6 -7.40 18.70 -34.00
C PRO A 6 -7.75 18.19 -32.59
N ILE A 7 -7.64 16.88 -32.37
CA ILE A 7 -7.53 16.34 -31.00
C ILE A 7 -6.05 16.39 -30.62
N GLY A 8 -5.69 17.38 -29.79
CA GLY A 8 -4.41 17.49 -29.12
C GLY A 8 -4.29 16.38 -28.08
N LEU A 9 -3.67 15.26 -28.47
CA LEU A 9 -3.37 14.12 -27.61
C LEU A 9 -2.04 14.39 -26.88
N GLU A 10 -2.04 15.36 -25.97
CA GLU A 10 -0.94 15.57 -25.02
C GLU A 10 -1.32 14.97 -23.66
N GLY A 11 -0.58 13.93 -23.26
CA GLY A 11 -0.65 13.35 -21.90
C GLY A 11 -0.62 11.83 -21.93
N GLY A 12 0.59 11.26 -21.99
CA GLY A 12 0.87 9.84 -22.16
C GLY A 12 0.01 8.88 -21.34
N LEU A 13 -0.46 7.82 -22.01
CA LEU A 13 -0.88 6.58 -21.39
C LEU A 13 0.23 6.11 -20.45
N ASN A 14 0.02 6.24 -19.14
CA ASN A 14 0.85 5.55 -18.15
C ASN A 14 0.50 4.06 -18.19
N ILE A 15 1.09 3.35 -19.14
CA ILE A 15 0.94 1.91 -19.38
C ILE A 15 1.53 1.03 -18.26
N TYR A 16 2.08 1.61 -17.18
CA TYR A 16 2.53 0.89 -15.99
C TYR A 16 1.51 0.86 -14.84
N SER A 17 0.26 1.27 -15.08
CA SER A 17 -0.84 0.91 -14.19
C SER A 17 -1.31 -0.51 -14.51
N TYR A 18 -0.78 -1.51 -13.81
CA TYR A 18 -1.51 -2.77 -13.68
C TYR A 18 -2.84 -2.44 -13.02
N ALA A 19 -3.95 -2.67 -13.72
CA ALA A 19 -5.25 -2.63 -13.08
C ALA A 19 -5.21 -3.66 -11.93
N PRO A 20 -5.35 -3.27 -10.64
CA PRO A 20 -5.69 -4.26 -9.65
C PRO A 20 -7.06 -4.79 -10.10
N ASN A 21 -7.11 -6.05 -10.56
CA ASN A 21 -8.33 -6.73 -10.99
C ASN A 21 -9.52 -6.30 -10.11
N PRO A 22 -10.44 -5.43 -10.60
CA PRO A 22 -11.48 -4.83 -9.76
C PRO A 22 -12.81 -5.61 -9.80
N LEU A 23 -12.76 -6.92 -10.08
CA LEU A 23 -13.95 -7.75 -10.29
C LEU A 23 -14.02 -8.95 -9.32
N ALA A 24 -14.22 -8.66 -8.04
CA ALA A 24 -15.04 -9.51 -7.18
C ALA A 24 -15.72 -8.65 -6.10
N TRP A 25 -16.56 -7.74 -6.59
CA TRP A 25 -17.77 -7.24 -5.94
C TRP A 25 -17.55 -6.50 -4.61
N ILE A 26 -17.38 -5.18 -4.71
CA ILE A 26 -17.97 -4.29 -3.70
C ILE A 26 -19.50 -4.41 -3.87
N ASP A 27 -20.15 -5.11 -2.95
CA ASP A 27 -21.55 -4.88 -2.61
C ASP A 27 -21.59 -4.11 -1.27
N PRO A 28 -22.36 -3.01 -1.16
CA PRO A 28 -21.93 -1.81 -0.43
C PRO A 28 -22.64 -1.57 0.92
N LEU A 29 -23.42 -2.53 1.42
CA LEU A 29 -24.21 -2.41 2.65
C LEU A 29 -24.21 -3.75 3.38
N GLY A 30 -23.62 -3.80 4.59
CA GLY A 30 -23.52 -5.02 5.36
C GLY A 30 -24.88 -5.58 5.77
N LEU A 31 -25.34 -6.67 5.13
CA LEU A 31 -26.41 -7.51 5.67
C LEU A 31 -26.40 -8.94 5.11
N SER A 32 -26.12 -9.88 6.01
CA SER A 32 -26.62 -11.27 6.08
C SER A 32 -26.14 -12.36 5.11
N THR A 33 -25.40 -13.28 5.75
CA THR A 33 -25.55 -14.76 5.75
C THR A 33 -25.19 -15.60 4.52
N CYS A 34 -24.49 -16.70 4.86
CA CYS A 34 -24.31 -17.95 4.11
C CYS A 34 -23.30 -17.98 2.97
N GLY A 35 -22.09 -18.42 3.33
CA GLY A 35 -21.40 -19.52 2.65
C GLY A 35 -20.77 -19.21 1.29
N VAL A 36 -19.43 -19.24 1.28
CA VAL A 36 -18.53 -19.88 0.28
C VAL A 36 -17.28 -19.02 0.06
N LYS A 37 -16.17 -19.57 0.59
CA LYS A 37 -14.74 -19.25 0.34
C LYS A 37 -14.29 -17.82 0.65
N SER A 38 -13.86 -17.62 1.90
CA SER A 38 -12.88 -16.57 2.23
C SER A 38 -11.60 -16.87 1.44
N ASN A 39 -11.46 -16.30 0.25
CA ASN A 39 -10.17 -16.12 -0.38
C ASN A 39 -9.47 -15.05 0.47
N ASN A 40 -8.89 -15.47 1.60
CA ASN A 40 -8.10 -14.64 2.49
C ASN A 40 -6.90 -14.12 1.68
N LYS A 41 -7.09 -13.03 0.93
CA LYS A 41 -5.95 -12.32 0.36
C LYS A 41 -5.29 -11.62 1.54
N ASN A 42 -4.18 -12.16 1.98
CA ASN A 42 -3.29 -11.57 2.98
C ASN A 42 -2.56 -10.35 2.36
N THR A 43 -3.30 -9.45 1.72
CA THR A 43 -2.77 -8.24 1.10
C THR A 43 -2.69 -7.14 2.14
N LEU A 44 -1.51 -6.57 2.29
CA LEU A 44 -1.31 -5.36 3.08
C LEU A 44 -0.59 -4.30 2.24
N TYR A 45 -0.73 -3.05 2.65
CA TYR A 45 -0.23 -1.89 1.92
C TYR A 45 0.91 -1.23 2.69
N HIS A 46 2.01 -0.96 2.01
CA HIS A 46 3.04 -0.05 2.49
C HIS A 46 2.85 1.30 1.82
N TYR A 47 2.63 2.35 2.63
CA TYR A 47 2.52 3.71 2.15
C TYR A 47 3.88 4.42 2.19
N THR A 48 4.14 5.22 1.17
CA THR A 48 5.40 5.94 1.00
C THR A 48 5.23 7.15 0.08
N ASP A 49 6.29 7.92 -0.13
CA ASP A 49 6.34 8.97 -1.15
C ASP A 49 6.84 8.42 -2.50
N GLU A 50 6.79 9.24 -3.56
CA GLU A 50 7.18 8.81 -4.92
C GLU A 50 8.62 8.28 -4.99
N LYS A 51 9.57 8.93 -4.31
CA LYS A 51 10.97 8.50 -4.27
C LYS A 51 11.09 7.16 -3.55
N GLY A 52 10.36 7.01 -2.45
CA GLY A 52 10.30 5.76 -1.70
C GLY A 52 9.73 4.61 -2.53
N LEU A 53 8.63 4.84 -3.26
CA LEU A 53 8.05 3.83 -4.14
C LEU A 53 9.05 3.40 -5.22
N ASN A 54 9.67 4.35 -5.92
CA ASN A 54 10.65 4.04 -6.97
C ASN A 54 11.83 3.22 -6.42
N GLY A 55 12.39 3.62 -5.28
CA GLY A 55 13.48 2.87 -4.65
C GLY A 55 13.09 1.44 -4.26
N ILE A 56 11.85 1.22 -3.80
CA ILE A 56 11.32 -0.12 -3.50
C ILE A 56 11.13 -0.94 -4.78
N LEU A 57 10.59 -0.32 -5.85
CA LEU A 57 10.39 -0.99 -7.13
C LEU A 57 11.70 -1.34 -7.84
N GLU A 58 12.75 -0.53 -7.66
CA GLU A 58 14.09 -0.81 -8.19
C GLU A 58 14.79 -1.90 -7.38
N SER A 59 14.80 -1.80 -6.05
CA SER A 59 15.49 -2.76 -5.17
C SER A 59 14.73 -4.07 -4.95
N LYS A 60 13.43 -4.10 -5.27
CA LYS A 60 12.49 -5.19 -4.95
C LYS A 60 12.56 -5.63 -3.49
N SER A 61 12.93 -4.72 -2.60
CA SER A 61 13.17 -4.99 -1.20
C SER A 61 12.52 -3.95 -0.30
N LEU A 62 11.94 -4.38 0.82
CA LEU A 62 11.36 -3.49 1.82
C LEU A 62 12.23 -3.47 3.08
N ASN A 63 12.80 -2.31 3.38
CA ASN A 63 13.69 -2.15 4.53
C ASN A 63 12.91 -2.10 5.86
N PRO A 64 13.47 -2.69 6.94
CA PRO A 64 12.82 -2.70 8.24
C PRO A 64 12.98 -1.37 8.97
N SER A 65 12.02 -1.06 9.82
CA SER A 65 12.18 -0.05 10.86
C SER A 65 12.78 -0.71 12.10
N LEU A 66 14.00 -0.29 12.46
CA LEU A 66 14.72 -0.82 13.63
C LEU A 66 14.56 0.09 14.84
N LYS A 67 14.18 -0.49 15.99
CA LYS A 67 13.99 0.20 17.27
C LYS A 67 15.27 0.84 17.80
N ALA A 68 16.42 0.22 17.51
CA ALA A 68 17.73 0.77 17.87
C ALA A 68 17.98 2.15 17.23
N ASN A 69 17.46 2.37 16.01
CA ASN A 69 17.64 3.63 15.29
C ASN A 69 16.53 4.63 15.61
N ASN A 70 15.29 4.15 15.76
CA ASN A 70 14.13 5.01 15.99
C ASN A 70 13.08 4.33 16.88
N PRO A 71 13.19 4.44 18.22
CA PRO A 71 12.30 3.74 19.14
C PRO A 71 10.84 4.19 19.04
N LYS A 72 10.58 5.41 18.55
CA LYS A 72 9.23 5.97 18.36
C LYS A 72 8.46 5.28 17.21
N TYR A 73 9.15 4.90 16.13
CA TYR A 73 8.52 4.34 14.92
C TYR A 73 8.48 2.81 14.93
N ALA A 74 9.37 2.15 15.68
CA ALA A 74 9.36 0.69 15.85
C ALA A 74 8.58 0.26 17.12
N ARG A 75 7.41 0.84 17.36
CA ARG A 75 6.64 0.63 18.61
C ARG A 75 6.22 -0.83 18.83
N TYR A 76 6.04 -1.57 17.74
CA TYR A 76 5.56 -2.96 17.75
C TYR A 76 6.65 -3.99 17.40
N GLY A 77 7.92 -3.57 17.42
CA GLY A 77 9.07 -4.42 17.11
C GLY A 77 9.81 -3.99 15.85
N ASN A 78 10.95 -4.64 15.63
CA ASN A 78 11.75 -4.48 14.41
C ASN A 78 11.02 -5.14 13.24
N GLY A 79 10.82 -4.41 12.16
CA GLY A 79 10.07 -4.97 11.03
C GLY A 79 9.63 -3.99 9.97
N GLN A 80 9.03 -4.54 8.92
CA GLN A 80 8.37 -3.76 7.87
C GLN A 80 6.95 -3.42 8.30
N TYR A 81 6.61 -2.13 8.29
CA TYR A 81 5.31 -1.62 8.72
C TYR A 81 4.35 -1.49 7.52
N LEU A 82 3.13 -1.96 7.72
CA LEU A 82 2.09 -2.10 6.71
C LEU A 82 0.72 -1.74 7.29
N SER A 83 -0.27 -1.61 6.41
CA SER A 83 -1.63 -1.23 6.73
C SER A 83 -2.65 -2.07 5.95
N ASP A 84 -3.83 -2.30 6.55
CA ASP A 84 -5.00 -2.85 5.85
C ASP A 84 -5.87 -1.76 5.18
N VAL A 85 -5.55 -0.48 5.42
CA VAL A 85 -6.29 0.65 4.83
C VAL A 85 -6.17 0.60 3.32
N LEU A 86 -7.31 0.56 2.64
CA LEU A 86 -7.38 0.54 1.19
C LEU A 86 -6.87 1.87 0.61
N PRO A 87 -6.04 1.84 -0.44
CA PRO A 87 -5.63 3.05 -1.13
C PRO A 87 -6.82 3.80 -1.71
N GLY A 88 -6.82 5.13 -1.63
CA GLY A 88 -7.93 5.99 -2.04
C GLY A 88 -9.10 6.08 -1.05
N SER A 89 -9.13 5.25 0.00
CA SER A 89 -10.21 5.30 1.02
C SER A 89 -10.03 6.43 2.05
N ARG A 90 -8.79 6.86 2.28
CA ARG A 90 -8.44 7.96 3.19
C ARG A 90 -7.53 8.95 2.48
N THR A 91 -7.66 10.23 2.82
CA THR A 91 -6.73 11.24 2.33
C THR A 91 -5.34 11.07 2.97
N ASN A 92 -4.32 11.59 2.30
CA ASN A 92 -2.94 11.54 2.79
C ASN A 92 -2.79 12.19 4.18
N ALA A 93 -3.55 13.25 4.47
CA ALA A 93 -3.57 13.91 5.78
C ALA A 93 -4.22 13.02 6.86
N GLN A 94 -5.28 12.28 6.51
CA GLN A 94 -5.91 11.32 7.42
C GLN A 94 -4.96 10.16 7.73
N LEU A 95 -4.32 9.56 6.72
CA LEU A 95 -3.30 8.52 6.93
C LEU A 95 -2.15 9.02 7.82
N SER A 96 -1.73 10.27 7.61
CA SER A 96 -0.71 10.90 8.45
C SER A 96 -1.15 11.07 9.90
N HIS A 97 -2.38 11.51 10.13
CA HIS A 97 -2.98 11.58 11.45
C HIS A 97 -3.09 10.19 12.10
N ASP A 98 -3.64 9.21 11.41
CA ASP A 98 -3.85 7.87 11.93
C ASP A 98 -2.53 7.19 12.30
N PHE A 99 -1.55 7.22 11.40
CA PHE A 99 -0.30 6.48 11.56
C PHE A 99 0.78 7.21 12.36
N LEU A 100 0.87 8.53 12.23
CA LEU A 100 1.93 9.33 12.86
C LEU A 100 1.41 10.26 13.97
N GLY A 101 0.10 10.45 14.09
CA GLY A 101 -0.51 11.42 15.01
C GLY A 101 -0.32 12.87 14.55
N ILE A 102 0.11 13.11 13.31
CA ILE A 102 0.46 14.44 12.79
C ILE A 102 -0.17 14.60 11.40
N PRO A 103 -1.18 15.46 11.20
CA PRO A 103 -1.89 15.55 9.91
C PRO A 103 -1.05 16.19 8.80
N PHE A 104 0.01 16.92 9.13
CA PHE A 104 0.81 17.70 8.18
C PHE A 104 1.91 16.90 7.45
N GLN A 105 2.03 15.58 7.68
CA GLN A 105 3.02 14.74 7.00
C GLN A 105 2.41 13.86 5.89
N GLY A 106 1.33 14.32 5.25
CA GLY A 106 0.64 13.56 4.20
C GLY A 106 1.53 13.15 3.02
N LYS A 107 2.62 13.89 2.75
CA LYS A 107 3.59 13.57 1.68
C LYS A 107 4.12 12.13 1.75
N LYS A 108 4.25 11.58 2.95
CA LYS A 108 4.73 10.19 3.18
C LYS A 108 3.72 9.11 2.80
N PHE A 109 2.50 9.50 2.44
CA PHE A 109 1.38 8.61 2.15
C PHE A 109 0.81 8.86 0.75
N GLU A 110 1.57 9.51 -0.13
CA GLU A 110 1.13 9.82 -1.50
C GLU A 110 1.06 8.59 -2.39
N ASN A 111 1.89 7.59 -2.13
CA ASN A 111 1.97 6.38 -2.91
C ASN A 111 1.86 5.15 -2.02
N TYR A 112 1.51 4.04 -2.63
CA TYR A 112 1.42 2.75 -1.95
C TYR A 112 2.00 1.63 -2.79
N ILE A 113 2.37 0.55 -2.11
CA ILE A 113 2.63 -0.76 -2.69
C ILE A 113 1.84 -1.81 -1.93
N ALA A 114 1.08 -2.61 -2.67
CA ALA A 114 0.30 -3.72 -2.17
C ALA A 114 1.15 -5.00 -2.23
N ILE A 115 1.28 -5.68 -1.10
CA ILE A 115 2.11 -6.88 -0.98
C ILE A 115 1.31 -8.07 -0.48
N ASP A 116 1.61 -9.25 -1.02
CA ASP A 116 1.18 -10.54 -0.49
C ASP A 116 2.01 -10.89 0.75
N THR A 117 1.32 -10.99 1.88
CA THR A 117 1.92 -11.34 3.17
C THR A 117 1.71 -12.80 3.55
N THR A 118 1.28 -13.65 2.61
CA THR A 118 1.09 -15.07 2.84
C THR A 118 2.42 -15.71 3.27
N GLY A 119 2.38 -16.45 4.37
CA GLY A 119 3.55 -17.11 4.95
C GLY A 119 4.57 -16.17 5.60
N LEU A 120 4.26 -14.89 5.79
CA LEU A 120 5.10 -13.96 6.55
C LEU A 120 4.66 -13.89 8.02
N ASN A 121 5.60 -13.60 8.90
CA ASN A 121 5.34 -13.41 10.33
C ASN A 121 4.74 -12.02 10.59
N VAL A 122 3.46 -11.85 10.26
CA VAL A 122 2.72 -10.60 10.43
C VAL A 122 2.11 -10.54 11.83
N VAL A 123 2.40 -9.46 12.55
CA VAL A 123 1.81 -9.14 13.84
C VAL A 123 0.98 -7.87 13.73
N LYS A 124 -0.26 -7.89 14.25
CA LYS A 124 -1.10 -6.70 14.37
C LYS A 124 -0.62 -5.88 15.57
N GLY A 125 -0.18 -4.65 15.32
CA GLY A 125 0.26 -3.72 16.37
C GLY A 125 -0.91 -2.94 16.98
N ARG A 126 -1.64 -2.22 16.12
CA ARG A 126 -2.90 -1.53 16.45
C ARG A 126 -3.85 -1.55 15.26
N GLU A 127 -5.02 -0.95 15.38
CA GLU A 127 -5.93 -0.78 14.23
C GLU A 127 -5.23 -0.06 13.08
N GLY A 128 -5.33 -0.61 11.87
CA GLY A 128 -4.66 -0.08 10.67
C GLY A 128 -3.16 -0.31 10.59
N VAL A 129 -2.50 -0.92 11.59
CA VAL A 129 -1.03 -1.05 11.63
C VAL A 129 -0.60 -2.48 11.91
N PHE A 130 0.12 -3.05 10.95
CA PHE A 130 0.74 -4.36 11.01
C PHE A 130 2.25 -4.25 10.85
N VAL A 131 2.95 -5.24 11.39
CA VAL A 131 4.41 -5.35 11.27
C VAL A 131 4.76 -6.76 10.82
N ILE A 132 5.56 -6.88 9.76
CA ILE A 132 6.27 -8.13 9.46
C ILE A 132 7.52 -8.12 10.32
N LEU A 133 7.60 -9.01 11.30
CA LEU A 133 8.75 -9.07 12.20
C LEU A 133 9.97 -9.59 11.45
N ASN A 134 10.95 -8.70 11.24
CA ASN A 134 12.18 -8.96 10.51
C ASN A 134 13.18 -7.82 10.77
N GLU A 135 14.46 -8.13 10.88
CA GLU A 135 15.52 -7.15 11.14
C GLU A 135 16.34 -6.81 9.88
N GLY A 136 16.17 -7.58 8.80
CA GLY A 136 16.81 -7.34 7.51
C GLY A 136 15.84 -6.81 6.44
N PRO A 137 16.36 -6.49 5.24
CA PRO A 137 15.52 -6.24 4.08
C PRO A 137 14.64 -7.45 3.77
N LEU A 138 13.38 -7.20 3.43
CA LEU A 138 12.44 -8.23 2.97
C LEU A 138 12.40 -8.24 1.44
N ASP A 139 12.76 -9.36 0.80
CA ASP A 139 12.51 -9.54 -0.62
C ASP A 139 10.99 -9.58 -0.88
N ILE A 140 10.54 -8.72 -1.79
CA ILE A 140 9.14 -8.64 -2.19
C ILE A 140 8.96 -8.94 -3.68
N THR A 141 9.98 -9.40 -4.40
CA THR A 141 9.94 -9.62 -5.85
C THR A 141 8.70 -10.39 -6.30
N ASN A 142 8.40 -11.51 -5.64
CA ASN A 142 7.24 -12.36 -5.94
C ASN A 142 6.01 -12.07 -5.06
N ARG A 143 6.03 -10.95 -4.34
CA ARG A 143 4.98 -10.54 -3.40
C ARG A 143 4.27 -9.27 -3.83
N ILE A 144 4.79 -8.52 -4.79
CA ILE A 144 4.14 -7.29 -5.27
C ILE A 144 2.86 -7.66 -6.02
N ILE A 145 1.72 -7.21 -5.48
CA ILE A 145 0.40 -7.38 -6.11
C ILE A 145 0.07 -6.17 -6.98
N GLY A 146 0.50 -4.97 -6.56
CA GLY A 146 0.26 -3.73 -7.28
C GLY A 146 0.87 -2.53 -6.56
N PHE A 147 0.87 -1.38 -7.20
CA PHE A 147 1.33 -0.12 -6.63
C PHE A 147 0.66 1.05 -7.34
N GLY A 148 0.68 2.22 -6.71
CA GLY A 148 0.12 3.42 -7.32
C GLY A 148 0.05 4.61 -6.37
N ARG A 149 -0.65 5.64 -6.81
CA ARG A 149 -0.95 6.82 -6.00
C ARG A 149 -2.13 6.54 -5.08
N ASN A 150 -2.06 7.03 -3.84
CA ASN A 150 -3.16 6.99 -2.88
C ASN A 150 -4.20 8.07 -3.16
#